data_AF-L1IUB9-F1
#
_entry.id   AF-L1IUB9-F1
#
_cell.length_a   1.000
_cell.length_b   1.000
_cell.length_c   1.000
_cell.angle_alpha   90.00
_cell.angle_beta   90.00
_cell.angle_gamma   90.00
#
_symmetry.space_group_name_H-M   'P 1'
#
loop_
_entity.id
_entity.type
_entity.pdbx_description
1 polymer ?
#
loop_
_entity_poly.entity_id
_entity_poly.type
_entity_poly.pdbx_seq_one_letter_code
_entity_poly.pdbx_strand_id
1 'polypeptide(L)'
;MSPERLLGLECSFPSDVWSLGILAYELATGNLPDSYVQNSCASNILNFKNVVINQPSPSIKENANISSQFRHFVDCCLKKNARSRATISELLAHSFCSRQDAWITTVGAWVQTGQAAHGRPHEKRGSVVTQG
;
A
#
# COMPACT_ATOMS: atom_id res chain seq x y z
N MET A 1 -6.29 0.55 -9.35
CA MET A 1 -7.64 1.09 -9.68
C MET A 1 -8.68 0.29 -8.93
N SER A 2 -9.73 0.94 -8.41
CA SER A 2 -10.86 0.25 -7.78
C SER A 2 -11.75 -0.46 -8.83
N PRO A 3 -12.53 -1.49 -8.44
CA PRO A 3 -13.42 -2.21 -9.36
C PRO A 3 -14.43 -1.30 -10.07
N GLU A 4 -15.04 -0.37 -9.34
CA GLU A 4 -16.02 0.57 -9.88
C GLU A 4 -15.43 1.49 -10.97
N ARG A 5 -14.19 1.95 -10.79
CA ARG A 5 -13.48 2.75 -11.80
C ARG A 5 -13.21 1.95 -13.07
N LEU A 6 -12.86 0.67 -12.92
CA LEU A 6 -12.64 -0.22 -14.06
C LEU A 6 -13.93 -0.56 -14.80
N LEU A 7 -15.07 -0.54 -14.11
CA LEU A 7 -16.40 -0.67 -14.70
C LEU A 7 -16.90 0.61 -15.39
N GLY A 8 -16.17 1.73 -15.28
CA GLY A 8 -16.59 3.02 -15.83
C GLY A 8 -17.67 3.72 -14.98
N LEU A 9 -17.85 3.29 -13.73
CA LEU A 9 -18.72 3.96 -12.77
C LEU A 9 -18.01 5.19 -12.15
N GLU A 10 -18.80 6.07 -11.53
CA GLU A 10 -18.27 7.26 -10.88
C GLU A 10 -17.30 6.91 -9.74
N CYS A 11 -16.11 7.52 -9.77
CA CYS A 11 -15.15 7.45 -8.67
C CYS A 11 -15.63 8.36 -7.55
N SER A 12 -15.73 7.81 -6.35
CA SER A 12 -16.11 8.54 -5.13
C SER A 12 -15.16 8.17 -3.99
N PHE A 13 -15.35 8.73 -2.80
CA PHE A 13 -14.47 8.48 -1.64
C PHE A 13 -14.15 7.00 -1.36
N PRO A 14 -15.09 6.03 -1.50
CA PRO A 14 -14.76 4.62 -1.35
C PRO A 14 -13.69 4.12 -2.32
N SER A 15 -13.55 4.72 -3.51
CA SER A 15 -12.51 4.34 -4.48
C SER A 15 -11.09 4.60 -3.97
N ASP A 16 -10.90 5.64 -3.15
CA ASP A 16 -9.62 5.93 -2.52
C ASP A 16 -9.33 4.93 -1.39
N VAL A 17 -10.36 4.50 -0.65
CA VAL A 17 -10.23 3.45 0.37
C VAL A 17 -9.70 2.14 -0.22
N TRP A 18 -10.12 1.78 -1.44
CA TRP A 18 -9.55 0.63 -2.14
C TRP A 18 -8.06 0.79 -2.39
N SER A 19 -7.66 1.96 -2.90
CA SER A 19 -6.25 2.25 -3.20
C SER A 19 -5.39 2.23 -1.92
N LEU A 20 -5.94 2.73 -0.80
CA LEU A 20 -5.32 2.59 0.53
C LEU A 20 -5.15 1.13 0.93
N GLY A 21 -6.16 0.28 0.70
CA GLY A 21 -6.08 -1.15 0.99
C GLY A 21 -4.99 -1.87 0.19
N ILE A 22 -4.84 -1.54 -1.10
CA ILE A 22 -3.79 -2.12 -1.95
C ILE A 22 -2.40 -1.65 -1.48
N LEU A 23 -2.25 -0.37 -1.16
CA LEU A 23 -1.00 0.16 -0.62
C LEU A 23 -0.65 -0.49 0.73
N ALA A 24 -1.62 -0.63 1.64
CA ALA A 24 -1.42 -1.28 2.92
C ALA A 24 -1.03 -2.76 2.76
N TYR A 25 -1.63 -3.48 1.80
CA TYR A 25 -1.23 -4.83 1.43
C TYR A 25 0.23 -4.88 0.96
N GLU A 26 0.61 -3.98 0.06
CA GLU A 26 1.96 -3.91 -0.50
C GLU A 26 3.00 -3.61 0.58
N LEU A 27 2.73 -2.65 1.46
CA LEU A 27 3.64 -2.29 2.55
C LEU A 27 3.86 -3.45 3.53
N ALA A 28 2.83 -4.26 3.79
CA ALA A 28 2.94 -5.35 4.74
C ALA A 28 3.57 -6.62 4.16
N THR A 29 3.42 -6.86 2.85
CA THR A 29 3.96 -8.06 2.19
C THR A 29 5.22 -7.78 1.36
N GLY A 30 5.57 -6.51 1.16
CA GLY A 30 6.63 -6.04 0.28
C GLY A 30 6.32 -6.19 -1.22
N ASN A 31 5.12 -6.69 -1.57
CA ASN A 31 4.75 -7.02 -2.95
C ASN A 31 3.29 -6.66 -3.22
N LEU A 32 2.97 -6.34 -4.47
CA LEU A 32 1.59 -6.31 -4.91
C LEU A 32 0.99 -7.73 -4.92
N PRO A 33 -0.35 -7.88 -4.90
CA PRO A 33 -0.98 -9.18 -5.08
C PRO A 33 -0.47 -9.87 -6.35
N ASP A 34 -0.07 -11.14 -6.27
CA ASP A 34 0.54 -11.87 -7.40
C ASP A 34 -0.33 -11.82 -8.67
N SER A 35 -1.64 -11.95 -8.48
CA SER A 35 -2.62 -11.87 -9.57
C SER A 35 -2.64 -10.52 -10.27
N TYR A 36 -2.19 -9.44 -9.61
CA TYR A 36 -2.11 -8.11 -10.20
C TYR A 36 -0.81 -7.95 -10.97
N VAL A 37 0.31 -8.42 -10.42
CA VAL A 37 1.62 -8.40 -11.07
C VAL A 37 1.61 -9.23 -12.36
N GLN A 38 1.01 -10.42 -12.33
CA GLN A 38 0.90 -11.28 -13.52
C GLN A 38 0.06 -10.66 -14.65
N ASN A 39 -0.83 -9.72 -14.31
CA ASN A 39 -1.77 -9.13 -15.26
C ASN A 39 -1.50 -7.63 -15.53
N SER A 40 -0.45 -7.03 -14.98
CA SER A 40 -0.18 -5.59 -15.07
C SER A 40 0.49 -5.13 -16.38
N CYS A 41 0.85 -6.06 -17.29
CA CYS A 41 1.40 -5.70 -18.60
C CYS A 41 0.37 -4.93 -19.42
N ALA A 42 0.79 -3.89 -20.16
CA ALA A 42 -0.10 -3.02 -20.94
C ALA A 42 -0.92 -3.80 -22.00
N SER A 43 -0.35 -4.88 -22.55
CA SER A 43 -1.06 -5.80 -23.47
C SER A 43 -2.18 -6.59 -22.79
N ASN A 44 -2.26 -6.58 -21.46
CA ASN A 44 -3.10 -7.43 -20.64
C ASN A 44 -4.09 -6.66 -19.76
N ILE A 45 -4.36 -5.39 -20.08
CA ILE A 45 -5.26 -4.50 -19.31
C ILE A 45 -6.67 -5.08 -19.12
N LEU A 46 -7.19 -5.83 -20.10
CA LEU A 46 -8.47 -6.52 -20.00
C LEU A 46 -8.44 -7.64 -18.95
N ASN A 47 -7.33 -8.38 -18.86
CA ASN A 47 -7.17 -9.41 -17.85
C ASN A 47 -6.96 -8.80 -16.47
N PHE A 48 -6.20 -7.71 -16.34
CA PHE A 48 -6.14 -6.96 -15.08
C PHE A 48 -7.52 -6.51 -14.61
N LYS A 49 -8.31 -5.94 -15.53
CA LYS A 49 -9.69 -5.54 -15.27
C LYS A 49 -10.54 -6.73 -14.80
N ASN A 50 -10.46 -7.87 -15.48
CA ASN A 50 -11.17 -9.08 -15.10
C ASN A 50 -10.75 -9.60 -13.72
N VAL A 51 -9.47 -9.58 -13.39
CA VAL A 51 -8.95 -9.98 -12.07
C VAL A 51 -9.49 -9.06 -10.98
N VAL A 52 -9.44 -7.75 -11.19
CA VAL A 52 -9.92 -6.79 -10.17
C VAL A 52 -11.44 -6.81 -10.01
N ILE A 53 -12.21 -7.16 -11.03
CA ILE A 53 -13.68 -7.20 -10.94
C ILE A 53 -14.20 -8.56 -10.47
N ASN A 54 -13.72 -9.65 -11.07
CA ASN A 54 -14.37 -10.96 -10.97
C ASN A 54 -13.65 -11.94 -10.03
N GLN A 55 -12.35 -11.76 -9.77
CA GLN A 55 -11.62 -12.63 -8.85
C GLN A 55 -11.80 -12.17 -7.40
N PRO A 56 -11.63 -13.06 -6.41
CA PRO A 56 -11.67 -12.71 -4.99
C PRO A 56 -10.78 -11.51 -4.68
N SER A 57 -11.19 -10.72 -3.69
CA SER A 57 -10.35 -9.62 -3.21
C SER A 57 -9.02 -10.14 -2.67
N PRO A 58 -7.92 -9.40 -2.86
CA PRO A 58 -6.66 -9.75 -2.22
C PRO A 58 -6.86 -9.73 -0.71
N SER A 59 -6.28 -10.72 -0.04
CA SER A 59 -6.22 -10.77 1.42
C SER A 59 -4.84 -11.26 1.84
N ILE A 60 -4.37 -10.75 2.97
CA ILE A 60 -3.06 -11.08 3.49
C ILE A 60 -3.16 -12.43 4.20
N LYS A 61 -2.37 -13.40 3.74
CA LYS A 61 -2.27 -14.72 4.39
C LYS A 61 -1.82 -14.58 5.83
N GLU A 62 -2.27 -15.51 6.67
CA GLU A 62 -1.88 -15.52 8.08
C GLU A 62 -0.35 -15.65 8.20
N ASN A 63 0.25 -14.72 8.95
CA ASN A 63 1.69 -14.61 9.13
C ASN A 63 1.95 -14.15 10.58
N ALA A 64 2.94 -14.77 11.24
CA ALA A 64 3.34 -14.40 12.59
C ALA A 64 3.74 -12.92 12.74
N ASN A 65 4.23 -12.30 11.64
CA ASN A 65 4.69 -10.92 11.64
C ASN A 65 3.57 -9.89 11.39
N ILE A 66 2.36 -10.32 11.02
CA ILE A 66 1.26 -9.42 10.65
C ILE A 66 0.06 -9.64 11.57
N SER A 67 -0.28 -8.61 12.34
CA SER A 67 -1.39 -8.66 13.28
C SER A 67 -2.73 -8.97 12.60
N SER A 68 -3.60 -9.72 13.28
CA SER A 68 -4.96 -10.00 12.79
C SER A 68 -5.78 -8.72 12.60
N GLN A 69 -5.56 -7.71 13.44
CA GLN A 69 -6.20 -6.41 13.33
C GLN A 69 -5.78 -5.71 12.03
N PHE A 70 -4.50 -5.76 11.65
CA PHE A 70 -4.07 -5.15 10.39
C PHE A 70 -4.64 -5.89 9.17
N ARG A 71 -4.67 -7.23 9.20
CA ARG A 71 -5.30 -8.03 8.13
C ARG A 71 -6.78 -7.66 7.95
N HIS A 72 -7.52 -7.59 9.06
CA HIS A 72 -8.93 -7.19 9.03
C HIS A 72 -9.13 -5.76 8.53
N PHE A 73 -8.23 -4.83 8.88
CA PHE A 73 -8.24 -3.47 8.33
C PHE A 73 -8.11 -3.49 6.80
N VAL A 74 -7.15 -4.25 6.25
CA VAL A 74 -6.96 -4.41 4.80
C VAL A 74 -8.18 -5.05 4.15
N ASP A 75 -8.77 -6.08 4.76
CA ASP A 75 -9.97 -6.73 4.25
C ASP A 75 -11.18 -5.76 4.21
N CYS A 76 -11.31 -4.88 5.20
CA CYS A 76 -12.33 -3.83 5.21
C CYS A 76 -12.18 -2.84 4.05
N CYS A 77 -10.93 -2.50 3.69
CA CYS A 77 -10.61 -1.63 2.56
C CYS A 77 -10.82 -2.32 1.21
N LEU A 78 -10.57 -3.63 1.11
CA LEU A 78 -10.57 -4.39 -0.14
C LEU A 78 -11.90 -5.07 -0.46
N LYS A 79 -13.03 -4.58 0.06
CA LYS A 79 -14.35 -5.07 -0.37
C LYS A 79 -14.66 -4.59 -1.80
N LYS A 80 -15.08 -5.51 -2.68
CA LYS A 80 -15.40 -5.20 -4.09
C LYS A 80 -16.55 -4.21 -4.21
N ASN A 81 -17.62 -4.45 -3.48
CA ASN A 81 -18.75 -3.54 -3.43
C ASN A 81 -18.36 -2.28 -2.65
N ALA A 82 -18.31 -1.14 -3.34
CA ALA A 82 -17.99 0.16 -2.75
C ALA A 82 -18.90 0.53 -1.56
N ARG A 83 -20.17 0.11 -1.56
CA ARG A 83 -21.11 0.38 -0.44
C ARG A 83 -20.85 -0.45 0.80
N SER A 84 -20.20 -1.61 0.64
CA SER A 84 -19.86 -2.48 1.76
C SER A 84 -18.47 -2.17 2.34
N ARG A 85 -17.65 -1.41 1.60
CA ARG A 85 -16.32 -0.97 1.98
C ARG A 85 -16.40 0.00 3.16
N ALA A 86 -15.48 -0.14 4.11
CA ALA A 86 -15.48 0.72 5.28
C ALA A 86 -15.26 2.19 4.90
N THR A 87 -15.97 3.08 5.57
CA THR A 87 -15.76 4.53 5.49
C THR A 87 -14.48 4.92 6.22
N ILE A 88 -13.95 6.11 5.92
CA ILE A 88 -12.77 6.64 6.62
C ILE A 88 -13.01 6.73 8.13
N SER A 89 -14.20 7.15 8.56
CA SER A 89 -14.54 7.22 9.98
C SER A 89 -14.50 5.85 10.66
N GLU A 90 -15.00 4.80 10.01
CA GLU A 90 -14.94 3.42 10.52
C GLU A 90 -13.50 2.89 10.54
N LEU A 91 -12.70 3.21 9.53
CA LEU A 91 -11.28 2.84 9.46
C LEU A 91 -10.45 3.53 10.55
N LEU A 92 -10.70 4.80 10.82
CA LEU A 92 -10.04 5.53 11.90
C LEU A 92 -10.43 4.99 13.29
N ALA A 93 -11.67 4.54 13.46
CA ALA A 93 -12.12 3.90 14.70
C ALA A 93 -11.66 2.43 14.83
N HIS A 94 -11.16 1.83 13.76
CA HIS A 94 -10.73 0.43 13.74
C HIS A 94 -9.60 0.17 14.73
N SER A 95 -9.58 -1.00 15.38
CA SER A 95 -8.60 -1.37 16.41
C SER A 95 -7.12 -1.27 15.97
N PHE A 96 -6.87 -1.31 14.66
CA PHE A 96 -5.55 -1.06 14.08
C PHE A 96 -5.13 0.41 14.21
N CYS A 97 -6.03 1.36 13.91
CA CYS A 97 -5.75 2.80 13.95
C CYS A 97 -5.93 3.40 15.35
N SER A 98 -6.82 2.82 16.16
CA SER A 98 -7.06 3.24 17.55
C SER A 98 -5.87 2.97 18.48
N ARG A 99 -4.85 2.23 18.01
CA ARG A 99 -3.64 1.95 18.76
C ARG A 99 -2.67 3.14 18.67
N GLN A 100 -2.73 4.04 19.65
CA GLN A 100 -1.92 5.25 19.75
C GLN A 100 -0.49 5.00 20.27
N ASP A 101 0.16 3.92 19.87
CA ASP A 101 1.52 3.63 20.32
C ASP A 101 2.54 4.34 19.41
N ALA A 102 3.00 5.53 19.84
CA ALA A 102 4.25 6.23 19.47
C ALA A 102 4.79 6.08 18.02
N TRP A 103 3.92 6.00 17.00
CA TRP A 103 4.35 5.72 15.62
C TRP A 103 5.30 6.79 15.05
N ILE A 104 5.12 8.06 15.46
CA ILE A 104 5.95 9.19 15.02
C ILE A 104 7.41 9.00 15.48
N THR A 105 7.60 8.58 16.74
CA THR A 105 8.94 8.36 17.31
C THR A 105 9.64 7.16 16.65
N THR A 106 8.88 6.08 16.42
CA THR A 106 9.42 4.83 15.86
C THR A 106 9.79 4.96 14.38
N VAL A 107 8.94 5.60 13.56
CA VAL A 107 9.24 5.80 12.13
C VAL A 107 10.38 6.79 11.93
N GLY A 108 10.41 7.89 12.70
CA GLY A 108 11.52 8.84 12.65
C GLY A 108 12.88 8.18 12.94
N ALA A 109 12.94 7.34 13.97
CA ALA A 109 14.14 6.56 14.31
C ALA A 109 14.51 5.54 13.22
N TRP A 110 13.52 4.84 12.65
CA TRP A 110 13.74 3.88 11.56
C TRP A 110 14.28 4.56 10.30
N VAL A 111 13.72 5.70 9.89
CA VAL A 111 14.20 6.46 8.72
C VAL A 111 15.65 6.90 8.90
N GLN A 112 16.01 7.40 10.09
CA GLN A 112 17.39 7.81 10.41
C GLN A 112 18.35 6.61 10.36
N THR A 113 17.93 5.46 10.87
CA THR A 113 18.73 4.23 10.85
C THR A 113 18.90 3.69 9.42
N GLY A 114 17.84 3.74 8.61
CA GLY A 114 17.89 3.38 7.19
C GLY A 114 18.81 4.29 6.37
N GLN A 115 18.78 5.61 6.62
CA GLN A 115 19.68 6.57 5.97
C GLN A 115 21.15 6.37 6.38
N ALA A 116 21.41 6.02 7.65
CA ALA A 116 22.76 5.69 8.12
C ALA A 116 23.31 4.40 7.49
N ALA A 117 22.46 3.39 7.28
CA ALA A 117 22.83 2.12 6.65
C ALA A 117 23.00 2.22 5.11
N HIS A 118 22.37 3.20 4.47
CA HIS A 118 22.45 3.46 3.02
C HIS A 118 23.30 4.69 2.67
N GLY A 119 24.29 5.00 3.51
CA GLY A 119 25.26 6.07 3.24
C GLY A 119 25.94 5.86 1.88
N ARG A 120 25.45 6.57 0.85
CA ARG A 120 26.23 6.79 -0.38
C ARG A 120 27.48 7.55 0.05
N PRO A 121 28.69 7.15 -0.39
CA PRO A 121 29.87 7.94 -0.12
C PRO A 121 29.65 9.33 -0.72
N HIS A 122 29.70 10.34 0.15
CA HIS A 122 29.69 11.73 -0.24
C HIS A 122 30.98 11.96 -1.05
N GLU A 123 30.88 11.89 -2.38
CA GLU A 123 31.99 12.21 -3.26
C GLU A 123 32.37 13.68 -3.02
N LYS A 124 33.46 13.87 -2.27
CA LYS A 124 34.10 15.16 -2.12
C LYS A 124 34.57 15.56 -3.52
N ARG A 125 33.79 16.43 -4.17
CA ARG A 125 34.19 17.10 -5.41
C ARG A 125 35.49 17.84 -5.10
N GLY A 126 36.61 17.22 -5.46
CA GLY A 126 37.95 17.75 -5.25
C GLY A 126 38.06 19.12 -5.91
N SER A 127 38.56 20.09 -5.14
CA SER A 127 39.02 21.37 -5.67
C SER A 127 40.04 21.11 -6.77
N VAL A 128 39.69 21.46 -8.01
CA VAL A 128 40.65 21.53 -9.10
C VAL A 128 41.58 22.70 -8.81
N VAL A 129 42.82 22.35 -8.52
CA VAL A 129 43.99 23.22 -8.45
C VAL A 129 44.09 24.03 -9.73
N THR A 130 44.09 25.35 -9.61
CA THR A 130 44.56 26.27 -10.65
C THR A 130 45.98 26.70 -10.27
N GLN A 131 46.96 26.11 -10.92
CA GLN A 131 48.33 26.59 -11.10
C GLN A 131 48.56 26.46 -12.62
N GLY A 132 49.16 27.38 -13.36
CA GLY A 132 49.80 28.66 -13.15
C GLY A 132 50.27 29.11 -14.54
#